data_AF-A0A356HUV7-F1
#
_entry.id   AF-A0A356HUV7-F1
#
_cell.length_a   1.000
_cell.length_b   1.000
_cell.length_c   1.000
_cell.angle_alpha   90.00
_cell.angle_beta   90.00
_cell.angle_gamma   90.00
#
_symmetry.space_group_name_H-M   'P 1'
#
loop_
_entity.id
_entity.type
_entity.pdbx_description
1 polymer ?
#
loop_
_entity_poly.entity_id
_entity_poly.type
_entity_poly.pdbx_seq_one_letter_code
_entity_poly.pdbx_strand_id
1 'polypeptide(L)'
;MNKREIADHEDVSVNTISRWVSLGCPHDRDERGRYIFDPEDVETWRHDNIMPTYNDSDSERPSPKEIATFGLNMAKTFLGYLESCDRCKKRFLADVEAAGKK
;
A
#
# COMPACT_ATOMS: atom_id res chain seq x y z
N MET A 1 14.71 -13.07 23.08
CA MET A 1 15.87 -12.31 22.56
C MET A 1 15.82 -10.87 23.05
N ASN A 2 16.97 -10.27 23.37
CA ASN A 2 17.05 -8.85 23.66
C ASN A 2 16.99 -8.02 22.36
N LYS A 3 16.87 -6.69 22.50
CA LYS A 3 16.73 -5.78 21.37
C LYS A 3 17.87 -5.82 20.34
N ARG A 4 19.09 -6.15 20.76
CA ARG A 4 20.24 -6.27 19.86
C ARG A 4 20.20 -7.61 19.13
N GLU A 5 19.91 -8.68 19.85
CA GLU A 5 19.77 -10.03 19.28
C GLU A 5 18.66 -10.10 18.22
N ILE A 6 17.50 -9.46 18.44
CA ILE A 6 16.43 -9.44 17.44
C ILE A 6 16.77 -8.55 16.24
N ALA A 7 17.55 -7.49 16.43
CA ALA A 7 18.02 -6.66 15.33
C ALA A 7 18.97 -7.45 14.42
N ASP A 8 19.88 -8.22 15.02
CA ASP A 8 20.80 -9.10 14.31
C ASP A 8 20.05 -10.27 13.64
N HIS A 9 18.99 -10.81 14.26
CA HIS A 9 18.13 -11.86 13.70
C HIS A 9 17.38 -11.41 12.43
N GLU A 10 16.76 -10.22 12.48
CA GLU A 10 15.95 -9.68 11.40
C GLU A 10 16.75 -8.96 10.30
N ASP A 11 18.09 -8.90 10.45
CA ASP A 11 19.00 -8.13 9.60
C ASP A 11 18.61 -6.64 9.48
N VAL A 12 18.33 -6.02 10.63
CA VAL A 12 17.94 -4.60 10.73
C VAL A 12 18.70 -3.85 11.80
N SER A 13 18.65 -2.52 11.77
CA SER A 13 19.24 -1.71 12.84
C SER A 13 18.46 -1.81 14.16
N VAL A 14 19.14 -1.69 15.30
CA VAL A 14 18.49 -1.57 16.62
C VAL A 14 17.49 -0.42 16.69
N ASN A 15 17.71 0.65 15.91
CA ASN A 15 16.78 1.78 15.79
C ASN A 15 15.49 1.40 15.08
N THR A 16 15.56 0.50 14.09
CA THR A 16 14.40 -0.08 13.43
C THR A 16 13.53 -0.83 14.45
N ILE A 17 14.15 -1.64 15.32
CA ILE A 17 13.45 -2.33 16.41
C ILE A 17 12.82 -1.32 17.39
N SER A 18 13.50 -0.22 17.74
CA SER A 18 12.90 0.85 18.55
C SER A 18 11.61 1.38 17.94
N ARG A 19 11.65 1.62 16.61
CA ARG A 19 10.50 2.12 15.87
C ARG A 19 9.37 1.09 15.86
N TRP A 20 9.68 -0.18 15.66
CA TRP A 20 8.68 -1.26 15.69
C TRP A 20 7.96 -1.35 17.04
N VAL A 21 8.69 -1.22 18.15
CA VAL A 21 8.08 -1.13 19.49
C VAL A 21 7.09 0.04 19.58
N SER A 22 7.45 1.23 19.09
CA SER A 22 6.54 2.38 19.05
C SER A 22 5.33 2.18 18.14
N LEU A 23 5.39 1.24 17.20
CA LEU A 23 4.30 0.87 16.30
C LEU A 23 3.47 -0.31 16.82
N GLY A 24 3.78 -0.83 18.01
CA GLY A 24 3.02 -1.91 18.64
C GLY A 24 3.57 -3.33 18.43
N CYS A 25 4.85 -3.46 18.07
CA CYS A 25 5.51 -4.77 17.98
C CYS A 25 5.44 -5.53 19.32
N PRO A 26 5.02 -6.82 19.32
CA PRO A 26 4.95 -7.66 20.50
C PRO A 26 6.29 -7.73 21.23
N HIS A 27 6.24 -7.54 22.54
CA HIS A 27 7.41 -7.65 23.41
C HIS A 27 6.98 -7.84 24.85
N ASP A 28 7.81 -8.56 25.60
CA ASP A 28 7.74 -8.63 27.04
C ASP A 28 8.76 -7.71 27.69
N ARG A 29 8.66 -7.58 29.01
CA ARG A 29 9.67 -6.91 29.84
C ARG A 29 10.19 -7.87 30.89
N ASP A 30 11.50 -7.92 31.04
CA ASP A 30 12.12 -8.66 32.13
C ASP A 30 11.91 -7.96 33.49
N GLU A 31 12.33 -8.61 34.57
CA GLU A 31 12.26 -8.05 35.94
C GLU A 31 13.01 -6.72 36.12
N ARG A 32 13.88 -6.36 35.15
CA ARG A 32 14.65 -5.11 35.12
C ARG A 32 14.06 -4.09 34.13
N GLY A 33 12.88 -4.35 33.55
CA GLY A 33 12.19 -3.49 32.61
C GLY A 33 12.80 -3.44 31.20
N ARG A 34 13.70 -4.37 30.85
CA ARG A 34 14.32 -4.47 29.53
C ARG A 34 13.44 -5.27 28.59
N TYR A 35 13.42 -4.87 27.32
CA TYR A 35 12.64 -5.54 26.27
C TYR A 35 13.15 -6.96 25.99
N ILE A 36 12.22 -7.92 26.01
CA ILE A 36 12.40 -9.28 25.52
C ILE A 36 11.45 -9.48 24.34
N PHE A 37 11.99 -9.99 23.25
CA PHE A 37 11.26 -10.30 22.02
C PHE A 37 11.27 -11.80 21.77
N ASP A 38 10.13 -12.33 21.33
CA ASP A 38 10.05 -13.63 20.67
C ASP A 38 10.27 -13.42 19.16
N PRO A 39 11.25 -14.09 18.53
CA PRO A 39 11.49 -13.98 17.10
C PRO A 39 10.27 -14.28 16.24
N GLU A 40 9.49 -15.32 16.59
CA GLU A 40 8.33 -15.75 15.78
C GLU A 40 7.21 -14.69 15.81
N ASP A 41 6.98 -14.08 16.98
CA ASP A 41 5.99 -13.00 17.13
C ASP A 41 6.42 -11.74 16.37
N VAL A 42 7.72 -11.41 16.41
CA VAL A 42 8.27 -10.25 15.69
C VAL A 42 8.20 -10.46 14.19
N GLU A 43 8.53 -11.66 13.70
CA GLU A 43 8.44 -12.01 12.28
C GLU A 43 7.00 -11.92 11.78
N THR A 44 6.05 -12.52 12.51
CA THR A 44 4.62 -12.48 12.18
C THR A 44 4.10 -11.04 12.16
N TRP A 45 4.38 -10.28 13.21
CA TRP A 45 3.95 -8.88 13.28
C TRP A 45 4.57 -8.04 12.16
N ARG A 46 5.85 -8.25 11.85
CA ARG A 46 6.55 -7.55 10.78
C ARG A 46 5.94 -7.87 9.42
N HIS A 47 5.62 -9.13 9.15
CA HIS A 47 4.94 -9.55 7.93
C HIS A 47 3.59 -8.82 7.76
N ASP A 48 2.82 -8.70 8.84
CA ASP A 48 1.47 -8.13 8.77
C ASP A 48 1.43 -6.60 8.78
N ASN A 49 2.45 -5.93 9.34
CA ASN A 49 2.40 -4.49 9.63
C ASN A 49 3.50 -3.65 8.95
N ILE A 50 4.63 -4.26 8.58
CA ILE A 50 5.83 -3.53 8.12
C ILE A 50 6.24 -3.92 6.72
N MET A 51 6.24 -5.22 6.41
CA MET A 51 6.37 -5.65 5.03
C MET A 51 5.14 -5.09 4.31
N PRO A 52 5.31 -4.34 3.20
CA PRO A 52 4.17 -4.16 2.33
C PRO A 52 3.72 -5.56 1.98
N THR A 53 2.45 -5.86 2.19
CA THR A 53 1.77 -7.04 1.66
C THR A 53 1.76 -6.95 0.13
N TYR A 54 2.94 -7.01 -0.48
CA TYR A 54 3.18 -7.56 -1.80
C TYR A 54 3.33 -9.08 -1.65
N ASN A 55 2.55 -9.72 -0.79
CA ASN A 55 2.09 -11.08 -1.07
C ASN A 55 0.97 -10.95 -2.11
N ASP A 56 1.38 -10.51 -3.31
CA ASP A 56 0.55 -10.50 -4.49
C ASP A 56 0.70 -11.82 -5.25
N SER A 57 0.82 -12.92 -4.51
CA SER A 57 0.63 -14.25 -5.10
C SER A 57 -0.84 -14.54 -5.39
N ASP A 58 -1.78 -13.74 -4.85
CA ASP A 58 -3.22 -13.96 -4.98
C ASP A 58 -4.06 -12.74 -5.45
N SER A 59 -3.54 -11.52 -5.55
CA SER A 59 -4.25 -10.53 -6.38
C SER A 59 -3.77 -10.72 -7.81
N GLU A 60 -4.56 -11.45 -8.59
CA GLU A 60 -4.41 -11.54 -10.03
C GLU A 60 -4.19 -10.13 -10.59
N ARG A 61 -2.95 -9.81 -10.94
CA ARG A 61 -2.66 -8.62 -11.70
C ARG A 61 -3.55 -8.67 -12.93
N PRO A 62 -4.44 -7.67 -13.15
CA PRO A 62 -5.39 -7.73 -14.24
C PRO A 62 -4.64 -7.96 -15.54
N SER A 63 -5.11 -8.93 -16.32
CA SER A 63 -4.55 -9.21 -17.62
C SER A 63 -4.61 -7.96 -18.50
N PRO A 64 -3.73 -7.82 -19.50
CA PRO A 64 -3.81 -6.72 -20.46
C PRO A 64 -5.20 -6.58 -21.09
N LYS A 65 -5.91 -7.70 -21.26
CA LYS A 65 -7.29 -7.74 -21.76
C LYS A 65 -8.28 -7.11 -20.79
N GLU A 66 -8.17 -7.38 -19.49
CA GLU A 66 -9.03 -6.78 -18.47
C GLU A 66 -8.79 -5.28 -18.33
N ILE A 67 -7.52 -4.86 -18.37
CA ILE A 67 -7.16 -3.44 -18.38
C ILE A 67 -7.77 -2.74 -19.59
N ALA A 68 -7.62 -3.32 -20.79
CA ALA A 68 -8.21 -2.78 -22.02
C ALA A 68 -9.74 -2.74 -21.94
N THR A 69 -10.37 -3.79 -21.41
CA THR A 69 -11.83 -3.87 -21.26
C THR A 69 -12.36 -2.83 -20.29
N PHE A 70 -11.68 -2.63 -19.16
CA PHE A 70 -11.99 -1.57 -18.20
C PHE A 70 -11.90 -0.19 -18.85
N GLY A 71 -10.79 0.10 -19.54
CA GLY A 71 -10.59 1.37 -20.23
C GLY A 71 -11.67 1.65 -21.27
N LEU A 72 -12.05 0.63 -22.06
CA LEU A 72 -13.12 0.74 -23.06
C LEU A 72 -14.49 0.98 -22.41
N ASN A 73 -14.81 0.26 -21.33
CA ASN A 73 -16.08 0.42 -20.62
C ASN A 73 -16.19 1.79 -19.96
N MET A 74 -15.10 2.27 -19.35
CA MET A 74 -15.02 3.62 -18.79
C MET A 74 -15.23 4.67 -19.89
N ALA A 75 -14.51 4.57 -21.01
CA ALA A 75 -14.62 5.49 -22.13
C ALA A 75 -16.06 5.51 -22.69
N LYS A 76 -16.68 4.35 -22.87
CA LYS A 76 -18.06 4.24 -23.36
C LYS A 76 -19.07 4.88 -22.41
N THR A 77 -18.91 4.67 -21.11
CA THR A 77 -19.77 5.27 -20.08
C THR A 77 -19.63 6.78 -20.07
N PHE A 78 -18.39 7.27 -20.14
CA PHE A 78 -18.10 8.68 -20.17
C PHE A 78 -18.65 9.37 -21.44
N LEU A 79 -18.51 8.74 -22.61
CA LEU A 79 -19.11 9.23 -23.85
C LEU A 79 -20.64 9.31 -23.74
N GLY A 80 -21.29 8.27 -23.20
CA GLY A 80 -22.74 8.29 -22.97
C GLY A 80 -23.18 9.43 -22.04
N TYR A 81 -22.40 9.70 -20.98
CA TYR A 81 -22.65 10.84 -20.11
C TYR A 81 -22.55 12.17 -20.86
N LEU A 82 -21.51 12.37 -21.67
CA LEU A 82 -21.35 13.59 -22.47
C LEU A 82 -22.47 13.75 -23.52
N GLU A 83 -22.93 12.66 -24.12
CA GLU A 83 -24.07 12.68 -25.05
C GLU A 83 -25.39 13.01 -24.36
N SER A 84 -25.58 12.59 -23.10
CA SER A 84 -26.78 12.88 -22.33
C SER A 84 -26.88 14.32 -21.82
N CYS A 85 -25.76 15.07 -21.78
CA CYS A 85 -25.70 16.41 -21.22
C CYS A 85 -24.89 17.37 -22.09
N ASP A 86 -25.60 18.14 -22.92
CA ASP A 86 -25.01 19.13 -23.84
C ASP A 86 -24.17 20.21 -23.13
N ARG A 87 -24.59 20.64 -21.93
CA ARG A 87 -23.83 21.59 -21.11
C ARG A 87 -22.50 20.98 -20.64
N CYS A 88 -22.52 19.71 -20.23
CA CYS A 88 -21.37 18.98 -19.74
C CYS A 88 -20.36 18.75 -20.87
N LYS A 89 -20.85 18.36 -22.05
CA LYS A 89 -20.06 18.21 -23.27
C LYS A 89 -19.32 19.49 -23.66
N LYS A 90 -20.02 20.62 -23.71
CA LYS A 90 -19.41 21.91 -24.05
C LYS A 90 -18.32 22.32 -23.07
N ARG A 91 -18.54 22.12 -21.76
CA ARG A 91 -17.54 22.44 -20.73
C ARG A 91 -16.31 21.55 -20.84
N PHE A 92 -16.50 20.24 -21.00
CA PHE A 92 -15.40 19.31 -21.18
C PHE A 92 -14.53 19.66 -22.40
N LEU A 93 -15.15 19.94 -23.55
CA LEU A 93 -14.41 20.34 -24.75
C LEU A 93 -13.59 21.63 -24.54
N ALA A 94 -14.16 22.62 -23.84
CA ALA A 94 -13.44 23.84 -23.49
C ALA A 94 -12.23 23.57 -22.58
N ASP A 95 -12.37 22.67 -21.59
CA ASP A 95 -11.28 22.28 -20.70
C ASP A 95 -10.16 21.55 -21.45
N VAL A 96 -10.51 20.67 -22.41
CA VAL A 96 -9.55 19.97 -23.29
C VAL A 96 -8.79 20.97 -24.18
N GLU A 97 -9.49 21.92 -24.80
CA GLU A 97 -8.88 22.97 -25.61
C GLU A 97 -7.94 23.88 -24.79
N ALA A 98 -8.29 24.17 -23.54
CA ALA A 98 -7.45 24.94 -22.64
C ALA A 98 -6.19 24.17 -22.23
N ALA A 99 -6.30 22.85 -22.01
CA ALA A 99 -5.17 22.00 -21.65
C ALA A 99 -4.17 21.82 -22.82
N GLY A 100 -4.65 21.74 -24.06
CA GLY A 100 -3.81 21.56 -25.25
C GLY A 100 -3.10 22.83 -25.76
N LYS A 101 -3.31 23.99 -25.12
CA LYS A 101 -2.65 25.27 -25.45
C LYS A 101 -1.43 25.59 -24.58
N LYS A 102 -0.98 24.64 -23.76
CA LYS A 102 0.29 24.69 -23.03
C LYS A 102 1.38 23.94 -23.78
#